data_AF-A0A7M2XJL5-F1
#
_entry.id   AF-A0A7M2XJL5-F1
#
_cell.length_a   1.000
_cell.length_b   1.000
_cell.length_c   1.000
_cell.angle_alpha   90.00
_cell.angle_beta   90.00
_cell.angle_gamma   90.00
#
_symmetry.space_group_name_H-M   'P 1'
#
loop_
_entity.id
_entity.type
_entity.pdbx_description
1 polymer ?
#
loop_
_entity_poly.entity_id
_entity_poly.type
_entity_poly.pdbx_seq_one_letter_code
_entity_poly.pdbx_strand_id
1 'polypeptide(L)'
;MIDPKTPEGRAELRELLAKATPEPWQVDDCEGELRIGAGDAVTKWEDRTTEDGRSYRIGTPPRSWKATDLIYEHDLDTWDEGEDQDDDQRRTDAELIVAAVNALPALLDALDQADDHAKFLESVADINDTHAGLWQARATKAEADLNRVRELSEEGKCWGGADAIEEFIRRLDEILDGPR
;
A
#
# COMPACT_ATOMS: atom_id res chain seq x y z
N MET A 1 -19.44 -10.47 -9.23
CA MET A 1 -18.66 -10.44 -7.96
C MET A 1 -17.66 -9.31 -8.14
N ILE A 2 -17.59 -8.38 -7.19
CA ILE A 2 -16.69 -7.23 -7.26
C ILE A 2 -15.27 -7.74 -7.03
N ASP A 3 -14.32 -7.36 -7.88
CA ASP A 3 -12.92 -7.77 -7.74
C ASP A 3 -12.11 -6.67 -7.01
N PRO A 4 -11.71 -6.87 -5.74
CA PRO A 4 -10.97 -5.86 -4.99
C PRO A 4 -9.55 -5.61 -5.53
N LYS A 5 -9.04 -6.45 -6.44
CA LYS A 5 -7.69 -6.28 -7.01
C LYS A 5 -7.64 -5.22 -8.11
N THR A 6 -8.78 -4.85 -8.70
CA THR A 6 -8.82 -3.80 -9.73
C THR A 6 -9.14 -2.43 -9.11
N PRO A 7 -8.66 -1.32 -9.69
CA PRO A 7 -9.02 0.03 -9.26
C PRO A 7 -10.55 0.25 -9.28
N GLU A 8 -11.23 -0.25 -10.31
CA GLU A 8 -12.68 -0.13 -10.47
C GLU A 8 -13.43 -0.89 -9.38
N GLY A 9 -12.98 -2.10 -9.02
CA GLY A 9 -13.62 -2.87 -7.96
C GLY A 9 -13.37 -2.26 -6.58
N ARG A 10 -12.19 -1.68 -6.33
CA ARG A 10 -11.95 -0.90 -5.09
C ARG A 10 -12.82 0.35 -5.03
N ALA A 11 -13.00 1.06 -6.14
CA ALA A 11 -13.90 2.21 -6.20
C ALA A 11 -15.35 1.81 -5.91
N GLU A 12 -15.83 0.71 -6.51
CA GLU A 12 -17.17 0.17 -6.24
C GLU A 12 -17.34 -0.22 -4.77
N LEU A 13 -16.35 -0.87 -4.16
CA LEU A 13 -16.37 -1.20 -2.72
C LEU A 13 -16.43 0.06 -1.84
N ARG A 14 -15.67 1.11 -2.18
CA ARG A 14 -15.74 2.39 -1.47
C ARG A 14 -17.09 3.08 -1.63
N GLU A 15 -17.71 3.01 -2.80
CA GLU A 15 -19.06 3.54 -2.99
C GLU A 15 -20.10 2.79 -2.16
N LEU A 16 -20.00 1.46 -2.10
CA LEU A 16 -20.88 0.65 -1.27
C LEU A 16 -20.68 0.99 0.20
N LEU A 17 -19.44 1.16 0.63
CA LEU A 17 -19.11 1.55 2.00
C LEU A 17 -19.65 2.95 2.35
N ALA A 18 -19.51 3.92 1.44
CA ALA A 18 -20.04 5.27 1.62
C ALA A 18 -21.58 5.33 1.67
N LYS A 19 -22.25 4.33 1.08
CA LYS A 19 -23.72 4.17 1.16
C LYS A 19 -24.16 3.38 2.41
N ALA A 20 -23.23 2.68 3.06
CA ALA A 20 -23.51 1.88 4.25
C ALA A 20 -23.66 2.76 5.51
N THR A 21 -24.15 2.15 6.59
CA THR A 21 -24.30 2.81 7.89
C THR A 21 -22.93 3.28 8.40
N PRO A 22 -22.80 4.54 8.88
CA PRO A 22 -21.51 5.11 9.27
C PRO A 22 -20.73 4.26 10.29
N GLU A 23 -19.43 4.13 10.07
CA GLU A 23 -18.47 3.53 10.99
C GLU A 23 -18.14 4.45 12.19
N PRO A 24 -17.57 3.91 13.29
CA PRO A 24 -17.27 2.50 13.53
C PRO A 24 -18.51 1.70 13.90
N TRP A 25 -18.55 0.42 13.56
CA TRP A 25 -19.57 -0.50 14.09
C TRP A 25 -19.08 -1.11 15.41
N GLN A 26 -20.02 -1.47 16.29
CA GLN A 26 -19.75 -2.10 17.58
C GLN A 26 -20.71 -3.26 17.80
N VAL A 27 -20.22 -4.29 18.50
CA VAL A 27 -21.02 -5.41 19.00
C VAL A 27 -21.26 -5.20 20.49
N ASP A 28 -22.49 -5.46 20.94
CA ASP A 28 -22.90 -5.47 22.33
C ASP A 28 -23.61 -6.79 22.60
N ASP A 29 -23.13 -7.55 23.59
CA ASP A 29 -23.73 -8.81 24.04
C ASP A 29 -24.07 -8.62 25.52
N CYS A 30 -25.34 -8.32 25.79
CA CYS A 30 -25.79 -7.93 27.12
C CYS A 30 -27.18 -8.50 27.40
N GLU A 31 -27.35 -9.08 28.60
CA GLU A 31 -28.64 -9.60 29.10
C GLU A 31 -29.33 -10.61 28.16
N GLY A 32 -28.56 -11.35 27.37
CA GLY A 32 -29.09 -12.33 26.40
C GLY A 32 -29.50 -11.71 25.06
N GLU A 33 -29.12 -10.46 24.78
CA GLU A 33 -29.39 -9.77 23.52
C GLU A 33 -28.06 -9.44 22.83
N LEU A 34 -27.88 -9.96 21.61
CA LEU A 34 -26.76 -9.65 20.74
C LEU A 34 -27.13 -8.52 19.79
N ARG A 35 -26.42 -7.41 19.85
CA ARG A 35 -26.68 -6.20 19.06
C ARG A 35 -25.45 -5.76 18.28
N ILE A 36 -25.67 -5.28 17.05
CA ILE A 36 -24.67 -4.56 16.27
C ILE A 36 -25.22 -3.16 15.99
N GLY A 37 -24.43 -2.14 16.31
CA GLY A 37 -24.79 -0.75 16.09
C GLY A 37 -23.68 0.07 15.43
N ALA A 38 -24.06 1.19 14.83
CA ALA A 38 -23.17 2.20 14.27
C ALA A 38 -22.83 3.30 15.28
N GLY A 39 -21.59 3.78 15.20
CA GLY A 39 -21.03 4.78 16.10
C GLY A 39 -20.54 4.19 17.44
N ASP A 40 -19.88 5.04 18.22
CA ASP A 40 -19.54 4.69 19.60
C ASP A 40 -20.81 4.55 20.43
N ALA A 41 -21.09 3.35 20.96
CA ALA A 41 -22.17 3.15 21.92
C ALA A 41 -21.91 3.92 23.23
N VAL A 42 -20.65 4.31 23.51
CA VAL A 42 -20.25 5.03 24.72
C VAL A 42 -19.20 6.10 24.41
N THR A 43 -19.52 7.36 24.67
CA THR A 43 -18.60 8.50 24.49
C THR A 43 -17.73 8.79 25.72
N LYS A 44 -18.11 8.25 26.88
CA LYS A 44 -17.41 8.48 28.14
C LYS A 44 -17.66 7.32 29.10
N TRP A 45 -16.60 6.84 29.74
CA TRP A 45 -16.67 5.90 30.85
C TRP A 45 -16.47 6.64 32.18
N GLU A 46 -17.33 6.38 33.15
CA GLU A 46 -17.17 6.84 34.54
C GLU A 46 -17.05 5.65 35.49
N ASP A 47 -15.95 5.60 36.23
CA ASP A 47 -15.79 4.64 37.34
C ASP A 47 -16.59 5.12 38.56
N ARG A 48 -17.38 4.23 39.15
CA ARG A 48 -18.17 4.47 40.36
C ARG A 48 -17.98 3.35 41.36
N THR A 49 -18.28 3.66 42.62
CA THR A 49 -18.24 2.69 43.71
C THR A 49 -19.55 2.78 44.47
N THR A 50 -20.17 1.63 44.73
CA THR A 50 -21.37 1.55 45.58
C THR A 50 -21.02 1.87 47.03
N GLU A 51 -22.01 2.17 47.87
CA GLU A 51 -21.80 2.36 49.32
C GLU A 51 -21.13 1.15 49.98
N ASP A 52 -21.38 -0.05 49.45
CA ASP A 52 -20.79 -1.32 49.92
C ASP A 52 -19.36 -1.57 49.37
N GLY A 53 -18.79 -0.60 48.65
CA GLY A 53 -17.41 -0.68 48.16
C GLY A 53 -17.22 -1.45 46.85
N ARG A 54 -18.28 -1.85 46.14
CA ARG A 54 -18.13 -2.51 44.82
C ARG A 54 -17.90 -1.46 43.75
N SER A 55 -16.80 -1.62 43.00
CA SER A 55 -16.52 -0.80 41.82
C SER A 55 -17.33 -1.28 40.62
N TYR A 56 -17.89 -0.35 39.87
CA TYR A 56 -18.58 -0.58 38.60
C TYR A 56 -18.36 0.62 37.68
N ARG A 57 -18.54 0.42 36.37
CA ARG A 57 -18.34 1.47 35.37
C ARG A 57 -19.65 1.79 34.67
N ILE A 58 -19.95 3.06 34.46
CA ILE A 58 -21.10 3.51 33.69
C ILE A 58 -20.60 4.13 32.40
N GLY A 59 -21.12 3.64 31.26
CA GLY A 59 -20.94 4.27 29.96
C GLY A 59 -22.00 5.35 29.73
N THR A 60 -21.60 6.53 29.27
CA THR A 60 -22.54 7.54 28.75
C THR A 60 -22.65 7.36 27.24
N PRO A 61 -23.78 6.87 26.71
CA PRO A 61 -23.98 6.85 25.28
C PRO A 61 -23.97 8.28 24.72
N PRO A 62 -23.50 8.48 23.48
CA PRO A 62 -23.68 9.75 22.83
C PRO A 62 -25.15 10.16 22.91
N ARG A 63 -25.46 11.43 23.21
CA ARG A 63 -26.83 11.98 23.04
C ARG A 63 -27.38 11.80 21.63
N SER A 64 -26.50 11.48 20.67
CA SER A 64 -26.81 11.20 19.28
C SER A 64 -27.09 9.73 18.98
N TRP A 65 -26.93 8.79 19.93
CA TRP A 65 -27.31 7.39 19.70
C TRP A 65 -28.82 7.31 19.52
N LYS A 66 -29.23 6.87 18.34
CA LYS A 66 -30.63 6.76 17.92
C LYS A 66 -30.93 5.30 17.64
N ALA A 67 -32.19 4.91 17.74
CA ALA A 67 -32.65 3.60 17.29
C ALA A 67 -32.31 3.32 15.80
N THR A 68 -32.06 4.37 15.01
CA THR A 68 -31.59 4.25 13.61
C THR A 68 -30.13 3.79 13.48
N ASP A 69 -29.38 3.79 14.58
CA ASP A 69 -27.99 3.35 14.62
C ASP A 69 -27.90 1.84 14.91
N LEU A 70 -29.02 1.19 15.26
CA LEU A 70 -29.10 -0.27 15.39
C LEU A 70 -29.14 -0.91 13.99
N ILE A 71 -28.19 -1.81 13.74
CA ILE A 71 -28.02 -2.51 12.45
C ILE A 71 -28.60 -3.93 12.56
N TYR A 72 -28.36 -4.59 13.68
CA TYR A 72 -28.78 -5.96 13.92
C TYR A 72 -29.06 -6.17 15.41
N GLU A 73 -30.06 -6.99 15.71
CA GLU A 73 -30.43 -7.40 17.06
C GLU A 73 -30.93 -8.85 17.01
N HIS A 74 -30.52 -9.65 17.99
CA HIS A 74 -30.96 -11.04 18.13
C HIS A 74 -31.03 -11.42 19.61
N ASP A 75 -32.13 -12.06 19.97
CA ASP A 75 -32.27 -12.69 21.28
C ASP A 75 -31.53 -14.03 21.26
N LEU A 76 -30.65 -14.24 22.24
CA LEU A 76 -29.91 -15.47 22.44
C LEU A 76 -30.74 -16.42 23.31
N ASP A 77 -30.72 -17.70 22.97
CA ASP A 77 -31.39 -18.74 23.76
C ASP A 77 -30.64 -18.98 25.09
N THR A 78 -29.33 -18.77 25.08
CA THR A 78 -28.45 -18.86 26.27
C THR A 78 -27.48 -17.68 26.35
N TRP A 79 -27.36 -17.09 27.53
CA TRP A 79 -26.46 -15.96 27.76
C TRP A 79 -25.00 -16.39 27.94
N ASP A 80 -24.75 -17.56 28.52
CA ASP A 80 -23.40 -18.07 28.80
C ASP A 80 -22.77 -18.71 27.55
N GLU A 81 -21.54 -18.31 27.24
CA GLU A 81 -20.75 -18.91 26.14
C GLU A 81 -20.55 -20.41 26.37
N GLY A 82 -20.67 -21.21 25.30
CA GLY A 82 -20.48 -22.65 25.33
C GLY A 82 -21.71 -23.46 25.75
N GLU A 83 -22.83 -22.81 26.07
CA GLU A 83 -24.09 -23.48 26.38
C GLU A 83 -24.90 -23.82 25.12
N ASP A 84 -24.90 -22.94 24.11
CA ASP A 84 -25.51 -23.17 22.81
C ASP A 84 -24.57 -22.83 21.64
N GLN A 85 -24.40 -23.78 20.73
CA GLN A 85 -23.46 -23.65 19.61
C GLN A 85 -23.92 -22.64 18.55
N ASP A 86 -25.23 -22.48 18.37
CA ASP A 86 -25.76 -21.54 17.39
C ASP A 86 -25.57 -20.10 17.91
N ASP A 87 -25.80 -19.87 19.21
CA ASP A 87 -25.54 -18.58 19.86
C ASP A 87 -24.05 -18.22 19.84
N ASP A 88 -23.16 -19.16 20.13
CA ASP A 88 -21.71 -18.95 20.03
C ASP A 88 -21.26 -18.62 18.60
N GLN A 89 -21.85 -19.28 17.61
CA GLN A 89 -21.58 -18.96 16.21
C GLN A 89 -22.08 -17.56 15.86
N ARG A 90 -23.24 -17.14 16.37
CA ARG A 90 -23.78 -15.78 16.15
C ARG A 90 -22.88 -14.72 16.77
N ARG A 91 -22.39 -14.94 17.99
CA ARG A 91 -21.39 -14.05 18.64
C ARG A 91 -20.16 -13.90 17.76
N THR A 92 -19.61 -15.03 17.30
CA THR A 92 -18.42 -15.06 16.42
C THR A 92 -18.67 -14.32 15.10
N ASP A 93 -19.83 -14.55 14.47
CA ASP A 93 -20.18 -13.90 13.21
C ASP A 93 -20.35 -12.39 13.38
N ALA A 94 -20.97 -11.94 14.47
CA ALA A 94 -21.14 -10.52 14.79
C ALA A 94 -19.78 -9.83 14.98
N GLU A 95 -18.88 -10.42 15.77
CA GLU A 95 -17.52 -9.92 15.94
C GLU A 95 -16.77 -9.84 14.61
N LEU A 96 -16.88 -10.88 13.78
CA LEU A 96 -16.23 -10.92 12.47
C LEU A 96 -16.76 -9.84 11.53
N ILE A 97 -18.07 -9.63 11.48
CA ILE A 97 -18.69 -8.59 10.65
C ILE A 97 -18.22 -7.21 11.07
N VAL A 98 -18.24 -6.91 12.38
CA VAL A 98 -17.79 -5.64 12.93
C VAL A 98 -16.31 -5.40 12.61
N ALA A 99 -15.46 -6.39 12.85
CA ALA A 99 -14.03 -6.29 12.55
C ALA A 99 -13.77 -6.09 11.05
N ALA A 100 -14.50 -6.81 10.19
CA ALA A 100 -14.34 -6.73 8.74
C ALA A 100 -14.73 -5.35 8.20
N VAL A 101 -15.89 -4.82 8.61
CA VAL A 101 -16.36 -3.49 8.18
C VAL A 101 -15.36 -2.42 8.62
N ASN A 102 -15.01 -2.39 9.90
CA ASN A 102 -14.09 -1.39 10.44
C ASN A 102 -12.66 -1.47 9.84
N ALA A 103 -12.23 -2.65 9.37
CA ALA A 103 -10.91 -2.83 8.75
C ALA A 103 -10.90 -2.53 7.24
N LEU A 104 -12.06 -2.61 6.57
CA LEU A 104 -12.18 -2.52 5.12
C LEU A 104 -11.58 -1.22 4.52
N PRO A 105 -11.80 -0.01 5.08
CA PRO A 105 -11.16 1.20 4.56
C PRO A 105 -9.64 1.09 4.49
N ALA A 106 -9.02 0.65 5.59
CA ALA A 106 -7.56 0.55 5.68
C ALA A 106 -6.99 -0.51 4.72
N LEU A 107 -7.72 -1.61 4.51
CA LEU A 107 -7.33 -2.64 3.54
C LEU A 107 -7.40 -2.14 2.09
N LEU A 108 -8.43 -1.35 1.75
CA LEU A 108 -8.56 -0.76 0.42
C LEU A 108 -7.44 0.26 0.14
N ASP A 109 -7.06 1.05 1.14
CA ASP A 109 -5.95 2.00 1.03
C ASP A 109 -4.59 1.29 0.91
N ALA A 110 -4.39 0.17 1.62
CA ALA A 110 -3.19 -0.64 1.49
C ALA A 110 -3.06 -1.25 0.08
N LEU A 111 -4.18 -1.63 -0.55
CA LEU A 111 -4.18 -2.13 -1.92
C LEU A 111 -3.81 -1.05 -2.94
N ASP A 112 -4.28 0.19 -2.76
CA ASP A 112 -3.86 1.30 -3.62
C ASP A 112 -2.37 1.61 -3.47
N GLN A 113 -1.86 1.64 -2.24
CA GLN A 113 -0.43 1.83 -1.99
C GLN A 113 0.44 0.73 -2.63
N ALA A 114 -0.03 -0.51 -2.61
CA ALA A 114 0.67 -1.62 -3.25
C ALA A 114 0.71 -1.47 -4.78
N ASP A 115 -0.38 -1.02 -5.40
CA ASP A 115 -0.46 -0.77 -6.84
C ASP A 115 0.45 0.41 -7.27
N ASP A 116 0.45 1.50 -6.50
CA ASP A 116 1.35 2.64 -6.72
C ASP A 116 2.82 2.24 -6.57
N HIS A 117 3.14 1.41 -5.58
CA HIS A 117 4.50 0.90 -5.41
C HIS A 117 4.92 -0.02 -6.56
N ALA A 118 4.03 -0.86 -7.08
CA ALA A 118 4.32 -1.71 -8.23
C ALA A 118 4.63 -0.86 -9.48
N LYS A 119 3.81 0.16 -9.77
CA LYS A 119 4.05 1.12 -10.87
C LYS A 119 5.36 1.87 -10.72
N PHE A 120 5.72 2.27 -9.50
CA PHE A 120 7.00 2.90 -9.22
C PHE A 120 8.18 1.98 -9.53
N LEU A 121 8.11 0.71 -9.10
CA LEU A 121 9.17 -0.27 -9.36
C LEU A 121 9.34 -0.55 -10.86
N GLU A 122 8.24 -0.62 -11.61
CA GLU A 122 8.28 -0.76 -13.08
C GLU A 122 8.99 0.43 -13.73
N SER A 123 8.67 1.66 -13.32
CA SER A 123 9.34 2.86 -13.82
C SER A 123 10.84 2.90 -13.49
N VAL A 124 11.24 2.44 -12.31
CA VAL A 124 12.66 2.36 -11.93
C VAL A 124 13.39 1.32 -12.77
N ALA A 125 12.76 0.18 -13.07
CA ALA A 125 13.34 -0.84 -13.94
C ALA A 125 13.60 -0.29 -15.35
N ASP A 126 12.64 0.41 -15.94
CA ASP A 126 12.78 1.04 -17.28
C ASP A 126 13.92 2.06 -17.34
N ILE A 127 14.05 2.88 -16.29
CA ILE A 127 15.15 3.86 -16.18
C ILE A 127 16.49 3.14 -16.10
N ASN A 128 16.57 2.07 -15.29
CA ASN A 128 17.80 1.32 -15.11
C ASN A 128 18.23 0.62 -16.41
N ASP A 129 17.29 0.05 -17.17
CA ASP A 129 17.55 -0.55 -18.47
C ASP A 129 18.02 0.48 -19.49
N THR A 130 17.40 1.66 -19.51
CA THR A 130 17.82 2.79 -20.36
C THR A 130 19.25 3.22 -20.02
N HIS A 131 19.57 3.35 -18.73
CA HIS A 131 20.92 3.71 -18.28
C HIS A 131 21.94 2.63 -18.64
N ALA A 132 21.62 1.36 -18.45
CA ALA A 132 22.49 0.25 -18.83
C ALA A 132 22.82 0.28 -20.33
N GLY A 133 21.82 0.54 -21.19
CA GLY A 133 22.02 0.70 -22.62
C GLY A 133 22.95 1.87 -22.98
N LEU A 134 22.80 3.03 -22.32
CA LEU A 134 23.68 4.18 -22.53
C LEU A 134 25.13 3.90 -22.09
N TRP A 135 25.31 3.23 -20.96
CA TRP A 135 26.65 2.84 -20.48
C TRP A 135 27.32 1.83 -21.42
N GLN A 136 26.58 0.84 -21.92
CA GLN A 136 27.10 -0.10 -22.91
C GLN A 136 27.48 0.61 -24.21
N ALA A 137 26.63 1.50 -24.74
CA ALA A 137 26.93 2.27 -25.95
C ALA A 137 28.21 3.13 -25.77
N ARG A 138 28.37 3.76 -24.60
CA ARG A 138 29.56 4.54 -24.26
C ARG A 138 30.81 3.67 -24.14
N ALA A 139 30.71 2.50 -23.51
CA ALA A 139 31.80 1.54 -23.39
C ALA A 139 32.25 1.03 -24.77
N THR A 140 31.30 0.63 -25.62
CA THR A 140 31.58 0.19 -26.99
C THR A 140 32.24 1.29 -27.82
N LYS A 141 31.76 2.53 -27.71
CA LYS A 141 32.40 3.68 -28.39
C LYS A 141 33.83 3.88 -27.90
N ALA A 142 34.05 3.89 -26.58
CA ALA A 142 35.38 4.05 -26.00
C ALA A 142 36.35 2.95 -26.43
N GLU A 143 35.88 1.70 -26.55
CA GLU A 143 36.68 0.59 -27.05
C GLU A 143 37.04 0.76 -28.53
N ALA A 144 36.10 1.21 -29.35
CA ALA A 144 36.35 1.53 -30.76
C ALA A 144 37.38 2.67 -30.92
N ASP A 145 37.24 3.75 -30.14
CA ASP A 145 38.17 4.88 -30.14
C ASP A 145 39.57 4.43 -29.70
N LEU A 146 39.68 3.59 -28.66
CA LEU A 146 40.95 3.02 -28.21
C LEU A 146 41.62 2.14 -29.28
N ASN A 147 40.85 1.31 -29.98
CA ASN A 147 41.37 0.50 -31.08
C ASN A 147 41.90 1.37 -32.22
N ARG A 148 41.17 2.44 -32.56
CA ARG A 148 41.60 3.40 -33.59
C ARG A 148 42.87 4.16 -33.20
N VAL A 149 43.02 4.53 -31.92
CA VAL A 149 44.26 5.12 -31.40
C VAL A 149 45.43 4.12 -31.48
N ARG A 150 45.20 2.83 -31.20
CA ARG A 150 46.22 1.78 -31.34
C ARG A 150 46.67 1.62 -32.79
N GLU A 151 45.73 1.55 -33.73
CA GLU A 151 46.03 1.50 -35.17
C GLU A 151 46.82 2.73 -35.61
N LEU A 152 46.38 3.94 -35.22
CA LEU A 152 47.09 5.18 -35.53
C LEU A 152 48.52 5.19 -34.97
N SER A 153 48.71 4.65 -33.77
CA SER A 153 50.03 4.51 -33.14
C SER A 153 50.94 3.56 -33.91
N GLU A 154 50.39 2.48 -34.48
CA GLU A 154 51.13 1.57 -35.34
C GLU A 154 51.49 2.20 -36.69
N GLU A 155 50.55 2.91 -37.33
CA GLU A 155 50.79 3.67 -38.56
C GLU A 155 51.87 4.75 -38.36
N GLY A 156 51.78 5.51 -37.26
CA GLY A 156 52.69 6.61 -36.94
C GLY A 156 54.14 6.18 -36.77
N LYS A 157 54.41 4.93 -36.38
CA LYS A 157 55.79 4.37 -36.32
C LYS A 157 56.48 4.36 -37.68
N CYS A 158 55.70 4.34 -38.77
CA CYS A 158 56.20 4.36 -40.13
C CYS A 158 56.35 5.79 -40.69
N TRP A 159 55.91 6.81 -39.95
CA TRP A 159 55.98 8.21 -40.39
C TRP A 159 57.33 8.81 -39.97
N GLY A 160 58.13 9.26 -40.93
CA GLY A 160 59.44 9.87 -40.69
C GLY A 160 59.38 11.40 -40.72
N GLY A 161 60.24 12.06 -39.94
CA GLY A 161 60.39 13.52 -39.91
C GLY A 161 59.57 14.23 -38.82
N ALA A 162 59.77 15.54 -38.66
CA ALA A 162 59.09 16.34 -37.64
C ALA A 162 57.58 16.50 -37.92
N ASP A 163 57.19 16.59 -39.20
CA ASP A 163 55.79 16.73 -39.64
C ASP A 163 54.91 15.51 -39.28
N ALA A 164 55.54 14.35 -39.03
CA ALA A 164 54.85 13.14 -38.61
C ALA A 164 54.18 13.27 -37.23
N ILE A 165 54.78 14.04 -36.33
CA ILE A 165 54.28 14.22 -34.96
C ILE A 165 53.03 15.13 -34.99
N GLU A 166 53.07 16.19 -35.80
CA GLU A 166 51.92 17.10 -35.96
C GLU A 166 50.72 16.39 -36.59
N GLU A 167 50.95 15.58 -37.62
CA GLU A 167 49.90 14.79 -38.26
C GLU A 167 49.31 13.72 -37.31
N PHE A 168 50.13 13.15 -36.44
CA PHE A 168 49.66 12.17 -35.44
C PHE A 168 48.76 12.84 -34.39
N ILE A 169 49.16 14.00 -33.88
CA ILE A 169 48.37 14.76 -32.91
C ILE A 169 47.04 15.20 -33.54
N ARG A 170 47.07 15.69 -34.79
CA ARG A 170 45.86 16.10 -35.51
C ARG A 170 44.84 14.96 -35.65
N ARG A 171 45.29 13.76 -36.03
CA ARG A 171 44.40 12.59 -36.16
C ARG A 171 43.96 12.02 -34.82
N LEU A 172 44.78 12.15 -33.77
CA LEU A 172 44.39 11.78 -32.41
C LEU A 172 43.22 12.67 -31.94
N ASP A 173 43.31 13.98 -32.16
CA ASP A 173 42.24 14.93 -31.82
C ASP A 173 40.94 14.61 -32.58
N GLU A 174 41.02 14.24 -33.87
CA GLU A 174 39.84 13.81 -34.66
C GLU A 174 39.14 12.55 -34.10
N ILE A 175 39.90 11.63 -33.50
CA ILE A 175 39.34 10.42 -32.86
C ILE A 175 38.66 10.80 -31.53
N LEU A 176 39.30 11.65 -30.74
CA LEU A 176 38.83 12.03 -29.40
C LEU A 176 37.64 13.00 -29.44
N ASP A 177 37.60 13.93 -30.39
CA ASP A 177 36.50 14.88 -30.55
C ASP A 177 35.30 14.28 -31.31
N GLY A 178 35.51 13.15 -32.03
CA GLY A 178 34.51 12.52 -32.88
C GLY A 178 34.19 13.32 -34.16
N PRO A 179 33.40 12.75 -35.10
CA PRO A 179 32.98 13.50 -36.28
C PRO A 179 32.10 14.69 -35.87
N ARG A 180 32.48 15.90 -36.27
CA ARG A 180 31.64 17.10 -36.17
C ARG A 180 30.44 17.02 -37.10
#